data_AF-H2ISC8-F1
#
_entry.id   AF-H2ISC8-F1
#
_cell.length_a   1.000
_cell.length_b   1.000
_cell.length_c   1.000
_cell.angle_alpha   90.00
_cell.angle_beta   90.00
_cell.angle_gamma   90.00
#
_symmetry.space_group_name_H-M   'P 1'
#
loop_
_entity.id
_entity.type
_entity.pdbx_description
1 polymer ?
#
loop_
_entity_poly.entity_id
_entity_poly.type
_entity_poly.pdbx_seq_one_letter_code
_entity_poly.pdbx_strand_id
1 'polypeptide(L)'
;MKAMINASITKLKQDASAKLIIVSYSPTGGGHTARLLNIITLALEKKSIPEDSIVIFHVPCPWEGTPRSPLVASLARKLVSQKIHVWIAESDKSIYGYLNKDTGGSDDANILQRVTHFPLRNQQNKINTSEKKQKIITNLNECVYFKNDTSENALSVISAKDLMSGVLAEFGHTVIAERTYLLTDMDPYLQKAASSAGVPGKRCLDQQNHAILLNLNDTQLNLLPKYALLSKVLGGYGEKISHIDLGGCNTLNSLCEIATRLNIYSGTPKYISRIKIADLLLTFALSKEQIDTRLNESDKPFAGVICGSGVKHGGDARNIIYVYAHKKTNIIARCVNERMLAGDPAFCELIFLFCGAGAVGNLNAMHLAYLADADGITTAGAGTVGEYAYLRKKAGCSSRLLILPIEGHNEQEKNADVISQDNVIKAFVVRTLQSEQLSDSLQRFVSGASRSREAPQTMNEFITAISNPNTYVQQAYDLLFSDASTVNFSNIQQVEQLMNQNPLLRATRKYLKLVFQSLSATNGKNSLSVSFQQGSTHTFANVKELSRTLQNPASLAQIIGLKSPGQAAEMPLLREVRQYFSGLANGDSPPAGAVAKLKEEFGEFMVTGF
;
A
#
# COMPACT_ATOMS: atom_id res chain seq x y z
N MET A 1 28.70 20.03 -0.84
CA MET A 1 27.52 19.30 -1.37
C MET A 1 27.27 19.66 -2.84
N LYS A 2 26.99 20.93 -3.17
CA LYS A 2 26.82 21.42 -4.56
C LYS A 2 27.93 20.99 -5.54
N ALA A 3 29.20 21.06 -5.12
CA ALA A 3 30.33 20.61 -5.95
C ALA A 3 30.31 19.10 -6.27
N MET A 4 29.84 18.25 -5.33
CA MET A 4 29.74 16.81 -5.55
C MET A 4 28.61 16.45 -6.51
N ILE A 5 27.45 17.12 -6.37
CA ILE A 5 26.34 16.99 -7.31
C ILE A 5 26.79 17.38 -8.73
N ASN A 6 27.40 18.55 -8.90
CA ASN A 6 27.91 19.01 -10.19
C ASN A 6 28.96 18.06 -10.78
N ALA A 7 29.84 17.50 -9.95
CA ALA A 7 30.82 16.49 -10.39
C ALA A 7 30.13 15.21 -10.89
N SER A 8 29.13 14.69 -10.17
CA SER A 8 28.38 13.51 -10.61
C SER A 8 27.56 13.77 -11.89
N ILE A 9 26.99 14.96 -12.07
CA ILE A 9 26.33 15.36 -13.32
C ILE A 9 27.33 15.34 -14.48
N THR A 10 28.52 15.89 -14.27
CA THR A 10 29.58 15.95 -15.28
C THR A 10 30.02 14.55 -15.70
N LYS A 11 30.25 13.67 -14.73
CA LYS A 11 30.63 12.27 -14.97
C LYS A 11 29.55 11.51 -15.75
N LEU A 12 28.28 11.62 -15.34
CA LEU A 12 27.17 11.00 -16.06
C LEU A 12 27.10 11.51 -17.50
N LYS A 13 27.25 12.82 -17.74
CA LYS A 13 27.25 13.37 -19.11
C LYS A 13 28.39 12.85 -19.97
N GLN A 14 29.56 12.58 -19.39
CA GLN A 14 30.74 12.07 -20.09
C GLN A 14 30.64 10.58 -20.42
N ASP A 15 30.06 9.77 -19.53
CA ASP A 15 29.84 8.35 -19.76
C ASP A 15 28.49 8.12 -20.44
N ALA A 16 28.47 7.75 -21.73
CA ALA A 16 27.24 7.48 -22.47
C ALA A 16 26.45 6.26 -21.93
N SER A 17 27.10 5.35 -21.20
CA SER A 17 26.48 4.15 -20.63
C SER A 17 25.79 4.40 -19.28
N ALA A 18 26.24 5.42 -18.54
CA ALA A 18 25.70 5.78 -17.23
C ALA A 18 24.19 6.05 -17.29
N LYS A 19 23.46 5.67 -16.24
CA LYS A 19 22.00 5.84 -16.17
C LYS A 19 21.62 6.83 -15.09
N LEU A 20 20.53 7.55 -15.31
CA LEU A 20 19.85 8.30 -14.28
C LEU A 20 18.61 7.50 -13.85
N ILE A 21 18.56 7.07 -12.60
CA ILE A 21 17.46 6.26 -12.08
C ILE A 21 16.80 7.02 -10.96
N ILE A 22 15.49 7.25 -11.07
CA ILE A 22 14.70 7.95 -10.06
C ILE A 22 13.77 6.94 -9.41
N VAL A 23 13.74 6.93 -8.09
CA VAL A 23 13.07 5.90 -7.29
C VAL A 23 12.19 6.57 -6.24
N SER A 24 10.90 6.23 -6.22
CA SER A 24 9.95 6.65 -5.17
C SER A 24 9.15 5.46 -4.68
N TYR A 25 8.72 5.48 -3.42
CA TYR A 25 7.98 4.38 -2.83
C TYR A 25 6.93 4.86 -1.83
N SER A 26 5.95 4.01 -1.55
CA SER A 26 4.87 4.32 -0.62
C SER A 26 5.35 4.42 0.84
N PRO A 27 4.90 5.42 1.62
CA PRO A 27 5.25 5.62 3.03
C PRO A 27 4.87 4.47 3.96
N THR A 28 3.98 3.57 3.52
CA THR A 28 3.53 2.43 4.34
C THR A 28 4.63 1.39 4.56
N GLY A 29 5.76 1.47 3.85
CA GLY A 29 7.00 0.72 4.15
C GLY A 29 6.86 -0.80 4.10
N GLY A 30 5.80 -1.30 3.47
CA GLY A 30 5.45 -2.72 3.41
C GLY A 30 6.23 -3.52 2.37
N GLY A 31 5.71 -4.70 2.03
CA GLY A 31 6.33 -5.62 1.07
C GLY A 31 6.58 -5.02 -0.32
N HIS A 32 5.79 -4.03 -0.75
CA HIS A 32 6.01 -3.33 -2.03
C HIS A 32 7.29 -2.49 -2.02
N THR A 33 7.52 -1.70 -0.96
CA THR A 33 8.76 -0.94 -0.80
C THR A 33 9.99 -1.85 -0.84
N ALA A 34 9.96 -2.97 -0.11
CA ALA A 34 11.05 -3.94 -0.14
C ALA A 34 11.26 -4.53 -1.55
N ARG A 35 10.17 -4.89 -2.25
CA ARG A 35 10.22 -5.38 -3.63
C ARG A 35 10.82 -4.37 -4.60
N LEU A 36 10.41 -3.11 -4.50
CA LEU A 36 10.93 -2.01 -5.30
C LEU A 36 12.44 -1.82 -5.10
N LEU A 37 12.92 -1.85 -3.86
CA LEU A 37 14.36 -1.78 -3.56
C LEU A 37 15.12 -3.04 -4.03
N ASN A 38 14.48 -4.21 -3.99
CA ASN A 38 15.04 -5.45 -4.53
C ASN A 38 15.22 -5.40 -6.05
N ILE A 39 14.39 -4.67 -6.80
CA ILE A 39 14.61 -4.48 -8.25
C ILE A 39 15.90 -3.73 -8.52
N ILE A 40 16.17 -2.67 -7.76
CA ILE A 40 17.42 -1.92 -7.88
C ILE A 40 18.62 -2.78 -7.46
N THR A 41 18.45 -3.60 -6.42
CA THR A 41 19.48 -4.57 -5.99
C THR A 41 19.79 -5.57 -7.10
N LEU A 42 18.75 -6.15 -7.70
CA LEU A 42 18.91 -7.07 -8.83
C LEU A 42 19.54 -6.39 -10.05
N ALA A 43 19.17 -5.14 -10.33
CA ALA A 43 19.76 -4.37 -11.42
C ALA A 43 21.26 -4.08 -11.19
N LEU A 44 21.66 -3.87 -9.94
CA LEU A 44 23.06 -3.74 -9.54
C LEU A 44 23.81 -5.07 -9.73
N GLU A 45 23.25 -6.18 -9.26
CA GLU A 45 23.83 -7.53 -9.39
C GLU A 45 24.03 -7.93 -10.86
N LYS A 46 23.05 -7.59 -11.72
CA LYS A 46 23.12 -7.82 -13.17
C LYS A 46 23.88 -6.72 -13.92
N LYS A 47 24.56 -5.81 -13.22
CA LYS A 47 25.36 -4.71 -13.80
C LYS A 47 24.61 -3.84 -14.81
N SER A 48 23.29 -3.75 -14.66
CA SER A 48 22.43 -2.91 -15.48
C SER A 48 22.46 -1.45 -15.06
N ILE A 49 23.05 -1.16 -13.90
CA ILE A 49 23.38 0.17 -13.40
C ILE A 49 24.92 0.26 -13.38
N PRO A 50 25.54 0.82 -14.42
CA PRO A 50 27.01 0.91 -14.50
C PRO A 50 27.57 1.97 -13.53
N GLU A 51 28.91 1.98 -13.38
CA GLU A 51 29.63 3.01 -12.62
C GLU A 51 29.25 4.43 -13.11
N ASP A 52 29.43 5.44 -12.26
CA ASP A 52 29.10 6.86 -12.54
C ASP A 52 27.61 7.15 -12.86
N SER A 53 26.74 6.14 -12.82
CA SER A 53 25.29 6.31 -12.79
C SER A 53 24.85 7.11 -11.56
N ILE A 54 23.66 7.72 -11.64
CA ILE A 54 23.03 8.45 -10.54
C ILE A 54 21.71 7.76 -10.18
N VAL A 55 21.53 7.47 -8.89
CA VAL A 55 20.26 7.01 -8.32
C VAL A 55 19.70 8.10 -7.41
N ILE A 56 18.52 8.61 -7.71
CA ILE A 56 17.81 9.61 -6.90
C ILE A 56 16.68 8.93 -6.15
N PHE A 57 16.76 8.86 -4.83
CA PHE A 57 15.65 8.45 -3.98
C PHE A 57 14.78 9.67 -3.62
N HIS A 58 13.58 9.72 -4.18
CA HIS A 58 12.53 10.66 -3.82
C HIS A 58 11.64 10.00 -2.77
N VAL A 59 12.05 10.10 -1.51
CA VAL A 59 11.48 9.31 -0.42
C VAL A 59 10.27 10.00 0.20
N PRO A 60 9.27 9.27 0.71
CA PRO A 60 8.17 9.87 1.44
C PRO A 60 8.62 10.55 2.75
N CYS A 61 7.77 11.43 3.29
CA CYS A 61 8.01 11.99 4.62
C CYS A 61 7.83 10.92 5.72
N PRO A 62 8.43 11.11 6.91
CA PRO A 62 8.22 10.20 8.04
C PRO A 62 6.73 10.14 8.38
N TRP A 63 6.20 8.92 8.53
CA TRP A 63 4.76 8.69 8.61
C TRP A 63 4.30 8.46 10.05
N GLU A 64 3.58 9.41 10.66
CA GLU A 64 2.97 9.24 12.00
C GLU A 64 3.94 8.69 13.08
N GLY A 65 5.20 9.14 13.05
CA GLY A 65 6.25 8.64 13.95
C GLY A 65 6.93 7.34 13.51
N THR A 66 6.49 6.75 12.39
CA THR A 66 7.16 5.63 11.71
C THR A 66 8.40 6.15 11.00
N PRO A 67 9.60 5.63 11.33
CA PRO A 67 10.82 6.00 10.65
C PRO A 67 10.81 5.49 9.19
N ARG A 68 11.66 6.09 8.35
CA ARG A 68 11.90 5.59 6.99
C ARG A 68 12.47 4.17 7.03
N SER A 69 12.21 3.42 5.97
CA SER A 69 12.73 2.05 5.85
C SER A 69 14.26 2.05 5.86
N PRO A 70 14.91 1.30 6.78
CA PRO A 70 16.38 1.21 6.83
C PRO A 70 16.98 0.52 5.60
N LEU A 71 16.13 -0.10 4.76
CA LEU A 71 16.54 -0.72 3.50
C LEU A 71 17.05 0.32 2.49
N VAL A 72 16.55 1.56 2.53
CA VAL A 72 17.03 2.65 1.65
C VAL A 72 18.49 2.96 1.94
N ALA A 73 18.84 3.20 3.21
CA ALA A 73 20.22 3.42 3.63
C ALA A 73 21.13 2.26 3.25
N SER A 74 20.66 1.02 3.45
CA SER A 74 21.40 -0.20 3.12
C SER A 74 21.72 -0.28 1.63
N LEU A 75 20.72 -0.05 0.78
CA LEU A 75 20.89 -0.06 -0.67
C LEU A 75 21.75 1.12 -1.14
N ALA A 76 21.55 2.32 -0.60
CA ALA A 76 22.35 3.50 -0.92
C ALA A 76 23.84 3.26 -0.66
N ARG A 77 24.20 2.62 0.47
CA ARG A 77 25.58 2.22 0.75
C ARG A 77 26.13 1.23 -0.26
N LYS A 78 25.34 0.22 -0.66
CA LYS A 78 25.75 -0.76 -1.70
C LYS A 78 26.00 -0.08 -3.05
N LEU A 79 25.15 0.86 -3.45
CA LEU A 79 25.32 1.65 -4.67
C LEU A 79 26.60 2.49 -4.62
N VAL A 80 26.83 3.22 -3.52
CA VAL A 80 28.06 4.01 -3.34
C VAL A 80 29.32 3.15 -3.37
N SER A 81 29.31 1.95 -2.77
CA SER A 81 30.46 1.03 -2.84
C SER A 81 30.78 0.54 -4.26
N GLN A 82 29.83 0.63 -5.17
CA GLN A 82 29.95 0.30 -6.60
C GLN A 82 30.19 1.56 -7.45
N LYS A 83 30.60 2.68 -6.83
CA LYS A 83 30.83 3.99 -7.45
C LYS A 83 29.61 4.57 -8.17
N ILE A 84 28.40 4.21 -7.72
CA ILE A 84 27.16 4.84 -8.18
C ILE A 84 26.85 6.02 -7.26
N HIS A 85 26.52 7.16 -7.85
CA HIS A 85 26.17 8.37 -7.11
C HIS A 85 24.74 8.26 -6.59
N VAL A 86 24.53 8.58 -5.31
CA VAL A 86 23.20 8.49 -4.69
C VAL A 86 22.77 9.85 -4.16
N TRP A 87 21.61 10.33 -4.60
CA TRP A 87 20.99 11.55 -4.09
C TRP A 87 19.67 11.21 -3.41
N ILE A 88 19.33 11.93 -2.33
CA ILE A 88 18.12 11.69 -1.57
C ILE A 88 17.41 13.02 -1.29
N ALA A 89 16.09 13.04 -1.48
CA ALA A 89 15.22 14.16 -1.12
C ALA A 89 13.85 13.64 -0.68
N GLU A 90 13.18 14.41 0.17
CA GLU A 90 11.83 14.10 0.63
C GLU A 90 10.78 14.59 -0.38
N SER A 91 9.75 13.79 -0.63
CA SER A 91 8.62 14.16 -1.46
C SER A 91 7.63 15.04 -0.72
N ASP A 92 7.16 16.10 -1.39
CA ASP A 92 6.09 16.96 -0.90
C ASP A 92 4.69 16.34 -1.06
N LYS A 93 4.59 15.23 -1.81
CA LYS A 93 3.36 14.46 -2.02
C LYS A 93 3.65 12.99 -1.81
N SER A 94 3.09 12.42 -0.75
CA SER A 94 3.00 10.97 -0.61
C SER A 94 1.53 10.59 -0.44
N ILE A 95 1.16 9.44 -0.99
CA ILE A 95 -0.15 8.83 -0.83
C ILE A 95 -0.07 7.90 0.38
N TYR A 96 -1.09 7.91 1.24
CA TYR A 96 -1.02 7.24 2.55
C TYR A 96 -2.22 6.34 2.82
N GLY A 97 -1.90 5.12 3.30
CA GLY A 97 -2.71 4.18 4.09
C GLY A 97 -3.28 4.75 5.36
N TYR A 98 -4.60 4.72 5.59
CA TYR A 98 -5.14 4.80 6.96
C TYR A 98 -6.01 3.59 7.25
N LEU A 99 -5.78 3.00 8.42
CA LEU A 99 -6.68 2.03 9.02
C LEU A 99 -7.23 2.63 10.30
N ASN A 100 -8.52 2.45 10.55
CA ASN A 100 -9.14 2.82 11.80
C ASN A 100 -8.47 2.04 12.94
N LYS A 101 -8.08 2.73 14.01
CA LYS A 101 -7.30 2.14 15.11
C LYS A 101 -8.11 1.13 15.93
N ASP A 102 -9.42 1.33 16.04
CA ASP A 102 -10.31 0.56 16.92
C ASP A 102 -10.91 -0.65 16.20
N THR A 103 -11.30 -0.48 14.93
CA THR A 103 -11.98 -1.53 14.16
C THR A 103 -11.02 -2.31 13.24
N GLY A 104 -9.92 -1.69 12.84
CA GLY A 104 -9.05 -2.21 11.79
C GLY A 104 -9.64 -2.21 10.39
N GLY A 105 -10.81 -1.58 10.21
CA GLY A 105 -11.35 -1.19 8.91
C GLY A 105 -10.55 -0.06 8.27
N SER A 106 -10.94 0.38 7.08
CA SER A 106 -10.29 1.52 6.45
C SER A 106 -10.75 2.77 7.13
N ASP A 107 -9.85 3.74 7.21
CA ASP A 107 -10.21 5.09 7.60
C ASP A 107 -10.26 5.96 6.34
N ASP A 108 -11.16 5.56 5.43
CA ASP A 108 -11.38 6.24 4.15
C ASP A 108 -11.78 7.69 4.38
N ALA A 109 -12.49 7.98 5.47
CA ALA A 109 -12.78 9.33 5.93
C ALA A 109 -11.50 10.18 6.10
N ASN A 110 -10.47 9.67 6.78
CA ASN A 110 -9.20 10.37 6.93
C ASN A 110 -8.38 10.42 5.63
N ILE A 111 -8.43 9.38 4.78
CA ILE A 111 -7.83 9.44 3.43
C ILE A 111 -8.45 10.60 2.64
N LEU A 112 -9.79 10.62 2.56
CA LEU A 112 -10.56 11.65 1.86
C LEU A 112 -10.24 13.02 2.43
N GLN A 113 -10.21 13.17 3.76
CA GLN A 113 -9.86 14.43 4.39
C GLN A 113 -8.45 14.89 3.99
N ARG A 114 -7.43 14.02 4.06
CA ARG A 114 -6.06 14.42 3.68
C ARG A 114 -5.95 14.74 2.19
N VAL A 115 -6.53 13.92 1.32
CA VAL A 115 -6.52 14.11 -0.14
C VAL A 115 -7.19 15.42 -0.54
N THR A 116 -8.27 15.78 0.15
CA THR A 116 -9.02 17.03 -0.07
C THR A 116 -8.29 18.26 0.48
N HIS A 117 -7.57 18.13 1.61
CA HIS A 117 -6.78 19.22 2.19
C HIS A 117 -5.37 19.36 1.58
N PHE A 118 -4.98 18.43 0.72
CA PHE A 118 -3.67 18.43 0.05
C PHE A 118 -3.24 19.77 -0.58
N PRO A 119 -4.13 20.57 -1.20
CA PRO A 119 -3.78 21.92 -1.69
C PRO A 119 -3.26 22.88 -0.62
N LEU A 120 -3.62 22.66 0.66
CA LEU A 120 -3.30 23.50 1.82
C LEU A 120 -2.01 23.07 2.57
N ARG A 121 -1.38 21.94 2.19
CA ARG A 121 -0.26 21.32 2.92
C ARG A 121 0.89 22.28 3.26
N ASN A 122 1.23 23.19 2.35
CA ASN A 122 2.32 24.16 2.54
C ASN A 122 1.93 25.35 3.45
N GLN A 123 0.63 25.58 3.65
CA GLN A 123 0.13 26.59 4.59
C GLN A 123 0.03 26.02 6.01
N GLN A 124 -0.40 24.75 6.14
CA GLN A 124 -0.49 24.07 7.44
C GLN A 124 0.89 23.76 8.04
N ASN A 125 1.89 23.42 7.22
CA ASN A 125 3.29 23.25 7.68
C ASN A 125 3.91 24.55 8.23
N LYS A 126 3.33 25.72 7.95
CA LYS A 126 3.78 26.98 8.58
C LYS A 126 3.20 27.21 9.99
N ILE A 127 2.12 26.52 10.34
CA ILE A 127 1.34 26.76 11.56
C ILE A 127 1.73 25.77 12.68
N ASN A 128 2.16 24.54 12.34
CA ASN A 128 2.32 23.45 13.33
C ASN A 128 3.75 23.01 13.68
N THR A 129 4.82 23.67 13.21
CA THR A 129 6.20 23.23 13.55
C THR A 129 7.05 24.37 14.09
N SER A 130 7.00 24.55 15.42
CA SER A 130 8.02 25.28 16.19
C SER A 130 9.36 24.51 16.30
N GLU A 131 9.44 23.22 15.90
CA GLU A 131 10.60 22.38 16.27
C GLU A 131 11.47 21.78 15.16
N LYS A 132 11.21 21.99 13.86
CA LYS A 132 12.20 21.79 12.77
C LYS A 132 11.63 22.28 11.44
N LYS A 133 12.08 23.43 10.95
CA LYS A 133 11.76 23.90 9.59
C LYS A 133 12.44 22.98 8.58
N GLN A 134 11.73 21.98 8.05
CA GLN A 134 12.20 21.25 6.87
C GLN A 134 12.44 22.25 5.73
N LYS A 135 13.58 22.13 5.05
CA LYS A 135 13.97 23.03 3.96
C LYS A 135 13.23 22.62 2.69
N ILE A 136 12.26 23.42 2.26
CA ILE A 136 11.63 23.27 0.94
C ILE A 136 12.58 23.84 -0.12
N ILE A 137 12.89 23.04 -1.13
CA ILE A 137 13.80 23.38 -2.22
C ILE A 137 13.06 23.28 -3.56
N THR A 138 13.51 24.08 -4.53
CA THR A 138 13.05 24.01 -5.93
C THR A 138 14.18 23.63 -6.89
N ASN A 139 15.43 23.63 -6.42
CA ASN A 139 16.59 23.34 -7.24
C ASN A 139 17.16 21.95 -6.91
N LEU A 140 17.43 21.17 -7.96
CA LEU A 140 18.00 19.83 -7.86
C LEU A 140 19.33 19.78 -7.10
N ASN A 141 20.14 20.84 -7.24
CA ASN A 141 21.48 20.93 -6.65
C ASN A 141 21.46 21.13 -5.12
N GLU A 142 20.27 21.26 -4.53
CA GLU A 142 20.03 21.34 -3.10
C GLU A 142 19.55 20.02 -2.49
N CYS A 143 19.38 18.97 -3.29
CA CYS A 143 19.17 17.61 -2.81
C CYS A 143 20.37 17.12 -1.98
N VAL A 144 20.12 16.15 -1.10
CA VAL A 144 21.17 15.60 -0.24
C VAL A 144 21.98 14.58 -1.03
N TYR A 145 23.28 14.82 -1.18
CA TYR A 145 24.20 13.81 -1.72
C TYR A 145 24.52 12.80 -0.61
N PHE A 146 24.18 11.53 -0.81
CA PHE A 146 24.34 10.50 0.21
C PHE A 146 25.80 10.09 0.38
N LYS A 147 26.19 9.95 1.66
CA LYS A 147 27.46 9.45 2.16
C LYS A 147 27.18 8.47 3.30
N ASN A 148 28.19 7.68 3.69
CA ASN A 148 28.04 6.65 4.73
C ASN A 148 27.53 7.20 6.08
N ASP A 149 27.75 8.48 6.36
CA ASP A 149 27.35 9.23 7.56
C ASP A 149 26.09 10.10 7.39
N THR A 150 25.41 10.00 6.25
CA THR A 150 24.23 10.85 5.96
C THR A 150 23.03 10.45 6.81
N SER A 151 22.47 11.42 7.54
CA SER A 151 21.22 11.24 8.28
C SER A 151 20.02 11.33 7.33
N GLU A 152 19.20 10.27 7.31
CA GLU A 152 17.95 10.22 6.54
C GLU A 152 16.79 10.96 7.23
N ASN A 153 17.01 11.50 8.43
CA ASN A 153 15.94 12.12 9.23
C ASN A 153 15.75 13.62 8.96
N ALA A 154 16.67 14.26 8.25
CA ALA A 154 16.62 15.70 7.95
C ALA A 154 16.89 15.96 6.46
N LEU A 155 15.94 15.56 5.61
CA LEU A 155 16.02 15.73 4.17
C LEU A 155 15.38 17.04 3.71
N SER A 156 15.90 17.60 2.61
CA SER A 156 15.23 18.71 1.93
C SER A 156 14.00 18.19 1.17
N VAL A 157 12.92 18.97 1.18
CA VAL A 157 11.65 18.62 0.55
C VAL A 157 11.61 19.22 -0.86
N ILE A 158 11.40 18.39 -1.87
CA ILE A 158 11.27 18.80 -3.27
C ILE A 158 10.01 18.20 -3.89
N SER A 159 9.29 18.99 -4.71
CA SER A 159 8.14 18.46 -5.42
C SER A 159 8.58 17.62 -6.63
N ALA A 160 7.79 16.61 -7.01
CA ALA A 160 8.07 15.82 -8.21
C ALA A 160 8.22 16.69 -9.48
N LYS A 161 7.44 17.79 -9.58
CA LYS A 161 7.53 18.74 -10.68
C LYS A 161 8.88 19.47 -10.68
N ASP A 162 9.29 20.00 -9.54
CA ASP A 162 10.54 20.76 -9.43
C ASP A 162 11.76 19.83 -9.59
N LEU A 163 11.68 18.61 -9.05
CA LEU A 163 12.68 17.56 -9.24
C LEU A 163 12.88 17.29 -10.74
N MET A 164 11.82 16.93 -11.46
CA MET A 164 11.93 16.59 -12.89
C MET A 164 12.27 17.80 -13.77
N SER A 165 11.79 19.00 -13.41
CA SER A 165 12.19 20.24 -14.12
C SER A 165 13.68 20.53 -13.93
N GLY A 166 14.20 20.32 -12.71
CA GLY A 166 15.62 20.44 -12.41
C GLY A 166 16.45 19.38 -13.14
N VAL A 167 15.98 18.13 -13.19
CA VAL A 167 16.66 17.06 -13.95
C VAL A 167 16.70 17.43 -15.44
N LEU A 168 15.59 17.88 -16.02
CA LEU A 168 15.58 18.31 -17.42
C LEU A 168 16.56 19.46 -17.68
N ALA A 169 16.59 20.46 -16.80
CA ALA A 169 17.48 21.62 -16.93
C ALA A 169 18.97 21.23 -16.83
N GLU A 170 19.32 20.35 -15.90
CA GLU A 170 20.72 19.99 -15.63
C GLU A 170 21.24 18.94 -16.62
N PHE A 171 20.42 17.98 -17.06
CA PHE A 171 20.87 16.87 -17.89
C PHE A 171 20.50 17.01 -19.38
N GLY A 172 19.48 17.80 -19.71
CA GLY A 172 19.01 18.02 -21.08
C GLY A 172 18.11 16.91 -21.63
N HIS A 173 17.44 17.21 -22.75
CA HIS A 173 16.44 16.33 -23.36
C HIS A 173 16.98 14.96 -23.78
N THR A 174 18.22 14.89 -24.28
CA THR A 174 18.82 13.61 -24.72
C THR A 174 18.95 12.63 -23.56
N VAL A 175 19.51 13.05 -22.42
CA VAL A 175 19.64 12.18 -21.25
C VAL A 175 18.26 11.77 -20.74
N ILE A 176 17.30 12.71 -20.69
CA ILE A 176 15.91 12.43 -20.31
C ILE A 176 15.28 11.34 -21.19
N ALA A 177 15.42 11.45 -22.51
CA ALA A 177 14.80 10.52 -23.45
C ALA A 177 15.52 9.15 -23.50
N GLU A 178 16.85 9.14 -23.33
CA GLU A 178 17.69 8.00 -23.67
C GLU A 178 18.37 7.32 -22.47
N ARG A 179 18.35 7.92 -21.29
CA ARG A 179 19.16 7.45 -20.15
C ARG A 179 18.49 7.60 -18.79
N THR A 180 17.31 8.22 -18.72
CA THR A 180 16.53 8.35 -17.49
C THR A 180 15.52 7.21 -17.34
N TYR A 181 15.51 6.58 -16.17
CA TYR A 181 14.60 5.51 -15.79
C TYR A 181 13.85 5.90 -14.53
N LEU A 182 12.58 5.55 -14.45
CA LEU A 182 11.73 5.83 -13.31
C LEU A 182 11.14 4.53 -12.77
N LEU A 183 11.29 4.31 -11.47
CA LEU A 183 10.72 3.18 -10.75
C LEU A 183 9.92 3.70 -9.55
N THR A 184 8.62 3.43 -9.51
CA THR A 184 7.74 3.89 -8.45
C THR A 184 6.93 2.75 -7.86
N ASP A 185 6.56 2.89 -6.60
CA ASP A 185 5.52 2.11 -5.92
C ASP A 185 4.41 3.09 -5.57
N MET A 186 3.37 3.14 -6.43
CA MET A 186 2.21 4.01 -6.28
C MET A 186 2.55 5.51 -6.21
N ASP A 187 3.40 6.03 -7.10
CA ASP A 187 3.70 7.47 -7.17
C ASP A 187 3.32 8.10 -8.52
N PRO A 188 2.02 8.33 -8.76
CA PRO A 188 1.51 8.91 -10.01
C PRO A 188 1.95 10.36 -10.20
N TYR A 189 2.35 11.08 -9.13
CA TYR A 189 2.82 12.44 -9.27
C TYR A 189 4.20 12.49 -9.89
N LEU A 190 5.08 11.58 -9.47
CA LEU A 190 6.39 11.43 -10.08
C LEU A 190 6.30 10.88 -11.50
N GLN A 191 5.44 9.89 -11.75
CA GLN A 191 5.15 9.39 -13.11
C GLN A 191 4.67 10.52 -14.04
N LYS A 192 3.72 11.33 -13.59
CA LYS A 192 3.24 12.50 -14.33
C LYS A 192 4.35 13.50 -14.63
N ALA A 193 5.16 13.82 -13.62
CA ALA A 193 6.22 14.82 -13.75
C ALA A 193 7.30 14.33 -14.73
N ALA A 194 7.63 13.04 -14.71
CA ALA A 194 8.59 12.44 -15.61
C ALA A 194 8.09 12.39 -17.05
N SER A 195 6.83 11.99 -17.26
CA SER A 195 6.17 12.04 -18.56
C SER A 195 6.15 13.46 -19.12
N SER A 196 5.82 14.46 -18.28
CA SER A 196 5.83 15.88 -18.66
C SER A 196 7.23 16.41 -19.00
N ALA A 197 8.28 15.86 -18.37
CA ALA A 197 9.67 16.21 -18.67
C ALA A 197 10.19 15.51 -19.94
N GLY A 198 9.47 14.50 -20.46
CA GLY A 198 9.81 13.78 -21.68
C GLY A 198 10.46 12.41 -21.46
N VAL A 199 10.38 11.83 -20.26
CA VAL A 199 10.84 10.44 -20.03
C VAL A 199 9.89 9.48 -20.76
N PRO A 200 10.38 8.64 -21.68
CA PRO A 200 9.54 7.68 -22.39
C PRO A 200 8.92 6.66 -21.46
N GLY A 201 7.63 6.36 -21.64
CA GLY A 201 6.90 5.39 -20.82
C GLY A 201 7.55 4.00 -20.73
N LYS A 202 8.29 3.57 -21.77
CA LYS A 202 9.04 2.32 -21.74
C LYS A 202 10.17 2.26 -20.69
N ARG A 203 10.59 3.41 -20.17
CA ARG A 203 11.60 3.58 -19.10
C ARG A 203 10.97 3.95 -17.77
N CYS A 204 9.65 3.95 -17.69
CA CYS A 204 8.90 4.18 -16.48
C CYS A 204 8.24 2.86 -16.07
N LEU A 205 8.36 2.50 -14.80
CA LEU A 205 7.69 1.34 -14.22
C LEU A 205 7.01 1.74 -12.91
N ASP A 206 5.73 1.43 -12.76
CA ASP A 206 5.01 1.57 -11.49
C ASP A 206 4.59 0.18 -10.95
N GLN A 207 4.74 0.00 -9.65
CA GLN A 207 4.23 -1.16 -8.92
C GLN A 207 2.77 -0.92 -8.46
N GLN A 208 1.85 -0.89 -9.42
CA GLN A 208 0.40 -0.81 -9.18
C GLN A 208 -0.28 -2.18 -9.24
N ASN A 209 -1.34 -2.37 -8.44
CA ASN A 209 -2.17 -3.59 -8.38
C ASN A 209 -3.43 -3.48 -9.26
N HIS A 210 -3.27 -3.31 -10.58
CA HIS A 210 -4.40 -2.95 -11.45
C HIS A 210 -5.54 -3.97 -11.58
N ALA A 211 -5.27 -5.28 -11.48
CA ALA A 211 -6.32 -6.29 -11.64
C ALA A 211 -7.44 -6.19 -10.59
N ILE A 212 -7.19 -5.46 -9.51
CA ILE A 212 -8.12 -5.27 -8.40
C ILE A 212 -8.77 -3.90 -8.48
N LEU A 213 -7.98 -2.91 -8.89
CA LEU A 213 -8.39 -1.51 -8.94
C LEU A 213 -9.34 -1.22 -10.10
N LEU A 214 -9.18 -1.90 -11.23
CA LEU A 214 -9.92 -1.63 -12.46
C LEU A 214 -10.87 -2.76 -12.81
N ASN A 215 -12.13 -2.43 -13.12
CA ASN A 215 -12.99 -3.37 -13.83
C ASN A 215 -12.69 -3.29 -15.33
N LEU A 216 -11.86 -4.20 -15.83
CA LEU A 216 -11.48 -4.23 -17.25
C LEU A 216 -12.58 -4.81 -18.14
N ASN A 217 -13.57 -5.51 -17.57
CA ASN A 217 -14.70 -6.09 -18.32
C ASN A 217 -15.84 -5.08 -18.54
N ASP A 218 -15.94 -4.07 -17.68
CA ASP A 218 -16.90 -2.98 -17.80
C ASP A 218 -16.24 -1.65 -17.44
N THR A 219 -15.71 -0.99 -18.48
CA THR A 219 -14.96 0.25 -18.34
C THR A 219 -15.85 1.45 -17.97
N GLN A 220 -17.16 1.37 -18.22
CA GLN A 220 -18.10 2.45 -17.86
C GLN A 220 -18.25 2.56 -16.34
N LEU A 221 -18.18 1.45 -15.61
CA LEU A 221 -18.19 1.46 -14.15
C LEU A 221 -17.04 2.28 -13.56
N ASN A 222 -15.85 2.20 -14.16
CA ASN A 222 -14.66 2.94 -13.69
C ASN A 222 -14.81 4.47 -13.84
N LEU A 223 -15.82 4.95 -14.59
CA LEU A 223 -16.09 6.37 -14.82
C LEU A 223 -17.13 6.97 -13.86
N LEU A 224 -17.68 6.18 -12.95
CA LEU A 224 -18.66 6.64 -11.95
C LEU A 224 -18.00 7.55 -10.89
N PRO A 225 -18.72 8.54 -10.34
CA PRO A 225 -18.20 9.48 -9.33
C PRO A 225 -17.44 8.84 -8.16
N LYS A 226 -17.86 7.64 -7.72
CA LYS A 226 -17.20 6.91 -6.64
C LYS A 226 -15.75 6.53 -6.90
N TYR A 227 -15.31 6.43 -8.16
CA TYR A 227 -13.93 6.12 -8.55
C TYR A 227 -13.06 7.38 -8.76
N ALA A 228 -13.55 8.55 -8.35
CA ALA A 228 -12.84 9.81 -8.55
C ALA A 228 -11.52 9.89 -7.77
N LEU A 229 -11.39 9.19 -6.64
CA LEU A 229 -10.12 9.10 -5.91
C LEU A 229 -9.17 8.10 -6.55
N LEU A 230 -9.65 6.90 -6.87
CA LEU A 230 -8.88 5.91 -7.59
C LEU A 230 -8.20 6.48 -8.83
N SER A 231 -8.96 7.20 -9.68
CA SER A 231 -8.41 7.85 -10.88
C SER A 231 -7.30 8.87 -10.62
N LYS A 232 -7.11 9.34 -9.37
CA LYS A 232 -6.01 10.23 -8.99
C LYS A 232 -4.72 9.47 -8.69
N VAL A 233 -4.83 8.22 -8.27
CA VAL A 233 -3.68 7.40 -7.83
C VAL A 233 -3.12 6.51 -8.93
N LEU A 234 -3.87 6.34 -10.02
CA LEU A 234 -3.50 5.54 -11.19
C LEU A 234 -2.50 6.26 -12.10
N GLY A 235 -1.63 5.45 -12.71
CA GLY A 235 -0.48 5.88 -13.49
C GLY A 235 -0.90 6.54 -14.80
N GLY A 236 -1.50 5.84 -15.76
CA GLY A 236 -2.04 6.40 -17.01
C GLY A 236 -1.12 7.30 -17.86
N TYR A 237 0.18 7.47 -17.55
CA TYR A 237 1.12 8.36 -18.25
C TYR A 237 2.05 7.62 -19.23
N GLY A 238 1.81 6.32 -19.42
CA GLY A 238 2.50 5.45 -20.37
C GLY A 238 3.58 4.57 -19.77
N GLU A 239 3.77 4.63 -18.45
CA GLU A 239 4.57 3.69 -17.68
C GLU A 239 4.10 2.24 -17.84
N LYS A 240 5.06 1.32 -17.74
CA LYS A 240 4.82 -0.11 -17.63
C LYS A 240 4.35 -0.43 -16.20
N ILE A 241 3.64 -1.55 -16.02
CA ILE A 241 3.14 -1.99 -14.72
C ILE A 241 3.70 -3.38 -14.41
N SER A 242 4.34 -3.58 -13.27
CA SER A 242 4.95 -4.89 -12.95
C SER A 242 4.06 -5.86 -12.17
N HIS A 243 2.83 -5.48 -11.78
CA HIS A 243 2.00 -6.33 -10.92
C HIS A 243 0.53 -6.39 -11.34
N ILE A 244 0.18 -7.36 -12.19
CA ILE A 244 -1.21 -7.54 -12.64
C ILE A 244 -1.88 -8.70 -11.91
N ASP A 245 -1.28 -9.89 -11.87
CA ASP A 245 -2.05 -11.09 -11.52
C ASP A 245 -1.99 -11.48 -10.04
N LEU A 246 -3.12 -11.88 -9.47
CA LEU A 246 -3.20 -12.43 -8.11
C LEU A 246 -2.53 -13.81 -8.04
N GLY A 247 -1.29 -13.83 -7.54
CA GLY A 247 -0.46 -15.04 -7.41
C GLY A 247 0.11 -15.53 -8.75
N GLY A 248 0.39 -14.61 -9.67
CA GLY A 248 0.92 -14.93 -11.01
C GLY A 248 2.42 -15.28 -11.02
N CYS A 249 3.22 -14.59 -10.20
CA CYS A 249 4.67 -14.77 -10.12
C CYS A 249 5.14 -15.03 -8.69
N ASN A 250 6.37 -15.55 -8.58
CA ASN A 250 6.98 -15.87 -7.30
C ASN A 250 7.37 -14.60 -6.51
N THR A 251 7.00 -14.52 -5.23
CA THR A 251 7.46 -13.48 -4.28
C THR A 251 8.36 -14.05 -3.18
N LEU A 252 8.56 -15.37 -3.18
CA LEU A 252 8.96 -16.17 -2.03
C LEU A 252 10.37 -16.77 -2.17
N ASN A 253 11.23 -16.24 -3.05
CA ASN A 253 12.59 -16.76 -3.24
C ASN A 253 13.40 -16.85 -1.94
N SER A 254 13.21 -15.88 -1.04
CA SER A 254 13.91 -15.85 0.26
C SER A 254 13.51 -17.00 1.19
N LEU A 255 12.42 -17.73 0.91
CA LEU A 255 12.07 -18.93 1.67
C LEU A 255 13.06 -20.07 1.43
N CYS A 256 13.77 -20.10 0.30
CA CYS A 256 14.73 -21.17 -0.02
C CYS A 256 15.87 -21.22 1.01
N GLU A 257 16.37 -20.05 1.42
CA GLU A 257 17.42 -19.93 2.44
C GLU A 257 16.92 -20.43 3.81
N ILE A 258 15.68 -20.12 4.16
CA ILE A 258 15.07 -20.56 5.43
C ILE A 258 14.84 -22.07 5.41
N ALA A 259 14.30 -22.60 4.31
CA ALA A 259 14.09 -24.04 4.14
C ALA A 259 15.41 -24.82 4.31
N THR A 260 16.48 -24.35 3.66
CA THR A 260 17.82 -24.92 3.77
C THR A 260 18.33 -24.89 5.21
N ARG A 261 18.23 -23.73 5.89
CA ARG A 261 18.63 -23.58 7.30
C ARG A 261 17.88 -24.54 8.24
N LEU A 262 16.65 -24.89 7.91
CA LEU A 262 15.80 -25.79 8.71
C LEU A 262 15.88 -27.26 8.25
N ASN A 263 16.75 -27.57 7.29
CA ASN A 263 16.88 -28.90 6.68
C ASN A 263 15.54 -29.41 6.13
N ILE A 264 14.82 -28.55 5.42
CA ILE A 264 13.60 -28.86 4.67
C ILE A 264 13.96 -28.80 3.18
N TYR A 265 13.89 -29.95 2.52
CA TYR A 265 14.32 -30.14 1.13
C TYR A 265 13.17 -30.72 0.31
N SER A 266 13.30 -30.77 -1.02
CA SER A 266 12.27 -31.31 -1.92
C SER A 266 11.77 -32.71 -1.53
N GLY A 267 12.65 -33.57 -1.01
CA GLY A 267 12.28 -34.92 -0.55
C GLY A 267 11.64 -34.98 0.85
N THR A 268 11.63 -33.88 1.61
CA THR A 268 11.04 -33.85 2.95
C THR A 268 9.51 -34.02 2.84
N PRO A 269 8.89 -34.96 3.56
CA PRO A 269 7.44 -35.04 3.65
C PRO A 269 6.85 -33.76 4.27
N LYS A 270 5.73 -33.26 3.74
CA LYS A 270 5.08 -32.03 4.24
C LYS A 270 4.77 -32.09 5.74
N TYR A 271 4.29 -33.24 6.23
CA TYR A 271 4.01 -33.42 7.65
C TYR A 271 5.27 -33.32 8.52
N ILE A 272 6.43 -33.80 8.04
CA ILE A 272 7.71 -33.63 8.75
C ILE A 272 8.12 -32.16 8.77
N SER A 273 7.92 -31.44 7.68
CA SER A 273 8.14 -29.99 7.64
C SER A 273 7.28 -29.28 8.69
N ARG A 274 5.98 -29.59 8.75
CA ARG A 274 5.05 -29.05 9.75
C ARG A 274 5.47 -29.34 11.18
N ILE A 275 5.86 -30.58 11.49
CA ILE A 275 6.33 -30.97 12.83
C ILE A 275 7.58 -30.17 13.21
N LYS A 276 8.58 -30.09 12.31
CA LYS A 276 9.80 -29.30 12.55
C LYS A 276 9.50 -27.83 12.84
N ILE A 277 8.59 -27.23 12.07
CA ILE A 277 8.19 -25.85 12.29
C ILE A 277 7.42 -25.73 13.60
N ALA A 278 6.49 -26.64 13.91
CA ALA A 278 5.74 -26.65 15.17
C ALA A 278 6.67 -26.76 16.38
N ASP A 279 7.67 -27.65 16.36
CA ASP A 279 8.70 -27.76 17.40
C ASP A 279 9.47 -26.45 17.57
N LEU A 280 9.84 -25.80 16.47
CA LEU A 280 10.50 -24.50 16.52
C LEU A 280 9.59 -23.42 17.12
N LEU A 281 8.31 -23.37 16.71
CA LEU A 281 7.35 -22.40 17.23
C LEU A 281 7.07 -22.59 18.73
N LEU A 282 7.09 -23.82 19.23
CA LEU A 282 6.94 -24.11 20.65
C LEU A 282 8.05 -23.47 21.50
N THR A 283 9.25 -23.30 20.95
CA THR A 283 10.35 -22.58 21.65
C THR A 283 10.08 -21.08 21.83
N PHE A 284 9.12 -20.54 21.07
CA PHE A 284 8.68 -19.14 21.13
C PHE A 284 7.26 -18.99 21.74
N ALA A 285 6.67 -20.08 22.23
CA ALA A 285 5.34 -20.06 22.85
C ALA A 285 5.33 -19.13 24.07
N LEU A 286 4.36 -18.23 24.10
CA LEU A 286 4.20 -17.28 25.20
C LEU A 286 3.56 -17.96 26.42
N SER A 287 4.03 -17.61 27.62
CA SER A 287 3.32 -17.96 28.85
C SER A 287 1.99 -17.20 28.94
N LYS A 288 1.09 -17.68 29.80
CA LYS A 288 -0.21 -17.02 30.04
C LYS A 288 -0.03 -15.55 30.44
N GLU A 289 0.90 -15.28 31.35
CA GLU A 289 1.20 -13.93 31.84
C GLU A 289 1.73 -13.02 30.73
N GLN A 290 2.54 -13.58 29.82
CA GLN A 290 3.06 -12.84 28.66
C GLN A 290 1.95 -12.52 27.65
N ILE A 291 1.02 -13.45 27.42
CA ILE A 291 -0.14 -13.23 26.55
C ILE A 291 -0.99 -12.10 27.12
N ASP A 292 -1.37 -12.17 28.40
CA ASP A 292 -2.21 -11.16 29.05
C ASP A 292 -1.53 -9.78 29.03
N THR A 293 -0.23 -9.72 29.29
CA THR A 293 0.56 -8.47 29.22
C THR A 293 0.48 -7.86 27.82
N ARG A 294 0.76 -8.65 26.77
CA ARG A 294 0.75 -8.16 25.38
C ARG A 294 -0.65 -7.78 24.89
N LEU A 295 -1.70 -8.46 25.36
CA LEU A 295 -3.10 -8.12 25.02
C LEU A 295 -3.58 -6.81 25.65
N ASN A 296 -2.93 -6.38 26.74
CA ASN A 296 -3.20 -5.12 27.44
C ASN A 296 -2.41 -3.93 26.86
N GLU A 297 -1.39 -4.17 26.03
CA GLU A 297 -0.70 -3.12 25.26
C GLU A 297 -1.56 -2.66 24.08
N SER A 298 -2.54 -1.76 24.32
CA SER A 298 -3.49 -1.30 23.30
C SER A 298 -2.84 -0.68 22.05
N ASP A 299 -1.65 -0.10 22.20
CA ASP A 299 -1.02 0.69 21.15
C ASP A 299 -0.23 -0.14 20.14
N LYS A 300 -0.04 -1.44 20.40
CA LYS A 300 0.73 -2.34 19.53
C LYS A 300 -0.10 -3.55 19.08
N PRO A 301 0.02 -3.95 17.80
CA PRO A 301 -0.51 -5.24 17.36
C PRO A 301 0.18 -6.39 18.11
N PHE A 302 -0.61 -7.36 18.54
CA PHE A 302 -0.15 -8.58 19.18
C PHE A 302 0.74 -9.36 18.21
N ALA A 303 1.90 -9.77 18.68
CA ALA A 303 2.84 -10.59 17.94
C ALA A 303 3.36 -11.69 18.86
N GLY A 304 3.50 -12.91 18.37
CA GLY A 304 3.98 -14.05 19.15
C GLY A 304 3.22 -15.34 18.87
N VAL A 305 3.59 -16.39 19.61
CA VAL A 305 3.03 -17.73 19.44
C VAL A 305 2.11 -18.06 20.62
N ILE A 306 0.86 -18.43 20.33
CA ILE A 306 -0.09 -18.97 21.31
C ILE A 306 -0.32 -20.45 20.97
N CYS A 307 -0.06 -21.34 21.93
CA CYS A 307 -0.22 -22.79 21.75
C CYS A 307 -1.37 -23.31 22.61
N GLY A 308 -2.18 -24.20 22.03
CA GLY A 308 -3.20 -24.93 22.77
C GLY A 308 -2.57 -25.90 23.78
N SER A 309 -3.30 -26.18 24.85
CA SER A 309 -2.82 -27.03 25.97
C SER A 309 -2.55 -28.49 25.58
N GLY A 310 -3.08 -28.94 24.45
CA GLY A 310 -2.83 -30.28 23.89
C GLY A 310 -1.51 -30.40 23.13
N VAL A 311 -0.81 -29.30 22.86
CA VAL A 311 0.42 -29.30 22.05
C VAL A 311 1.66 -29.24 22.94
N LYS A 312 2.35 -30.37 23.12
CA LYS A 312 3.61 -30.46 23.91
C LYS A 312 4.83 -30.68 23.02
N HIS A 313 4.62 -31.32 21.88
CA HIS A 313 5.58 -31.56 20.82
C HIS A 313 4.96 -31.18 19.47
N GLY A 314 5.79 -30.93 18.45
CA GLY A 314 5.32 -30.53 17.13
C GLY A 314 4.39 -31.54 16.47
N GLY A 315 4.52 -32.83 16.81
CA GLY A 315 3.62 -33.90 16.38
C GLY A 315 2.21 -33.85 16.97
N ASP A 316 2.03 -33.15 18.09
CA ASP A 316 0.73 -33.00 18.75
C ASP A 316 -0.13 -31.91 18.07
N ALA A 317 0.53 -31.00 17.35
CA ALA A 317 -0.16 -29.92 16.65
C ALA A 317 -0.94 -30.47 15.45
N ARG A 318 -2.27 -30.42 15.53
CA ARG A 318 -3.16 -30.75 14.41
C ARG A 318 -2.93 -29.81 13.24
N ASN A 319 -2.80 -28.51 13.52
CA ASN A 319 -2.48 -27.51 12.53
C ASN A 319 -1.76 -26.29 13.13
N ILE A 320 -1.13 -25.52 12.26
CA ILE A 320 -0.59 -24.19 12.54
C ILE A 320 -1.48 -23.18 11.80
N ILE A 321 -1.86 -22.10 12.47
CA ILE A 321 -2.63 -21.00 11.90
C ILE A 321 -1.81 -19.72 12.04
N TYR A 322 -1.40 -19.11 10.93
CA TYR A 322 -0.78 -17.80 10.98
C TYR A 322 -1.84 -16.69 10.96
N VAL A 323 -1.57 -15.60 11.68
CA VAL A 323 -2.46 -14.44 11.74
C VAL A 323 -1.69 -13.20 11.27
N TYR A 324 -2.13 -12.63 10.15
CA TYR A 324 -1.67 -11.35 9.61
C TYR A 324 -2.89 -10.48 9.30
N ALA A 325 -3.51 -9.93 10.34
CA ALA A 325 -4.83 -9.30 10.27
C ALA A 325 -4.80 -7.80 10.62
N HIS A 326 -3.64 -7.14 10.44
CA HIS A 326 -3.41 -5.73 10.82
C HIS A 326 -3.96 -5.40 12.22
N LYS A 327 -4.93 -4.49 12.31
CA LYS A 327 -5.53 -4.04 13.58
C LYS A 327 -6.55 -5.04 14.16
N LYS A 328 -7.10 -5.97 13.36
CA LYS A 328 -7.96 -7.09 13.84
C LYS A 328 -7.15 -8.16 14.59
N THR A 329 -5.81 -8.12 14.52
CA THR A 329 -4.91 -9.08 15.18
C THR A 329 -5.15 -9.19 16.69
N ASN A 330 -5.36 -8.07 17.39
CA ASN A 330 -5.60 -8.09 18.85
C ASN A 330 -6.95 -8.71 19.19
N ILE A 331 -7.98 -8.44 18.38
CA ILE A 331 -9.32 -8.99 18.55
C ILE A 331 -9.28 -10.52 18.39
N ILE A 332 -8.58 -11.01 17.36
CA ILE A 332 -8.37 -12.44 17.12
C ILE A 332 -7.58 -13.06 18.27
N ALA A 333 -6.50 -12.41 18.74
CA ALA A 333 -5.68 -12.90 19.84
C ALA A 333 -6.47 -13.04 21.14
N ARG A 334 -7.35 -12.08 21.47
CA ARG A 334 -8.26 -12.17 22.63
C ARG A 334 -9.21 -13.36 22.49
N CYS A 335 -9.86 -13.49 21.33
CA CYS A 335 -10.79 -14.59 21.10
C CYS A 335 -10.11 -15.96 21.19
N VAL A 336 -8.91 -16.10 20.61
CA VAL A 336 -8.11 -17.34 20.73
C VAL A 336 -7.77 -17.64 22.18
N ASN A 337 -7.28 -16.65 22.94
CA ASN A 337 -6.92 -16.82 24.35
C ASN A 337 -8.15 -17.25 25.19
N GLU A 338 -9.29 -16.58 25.01
CA GLU A 338 -10.54 -16.93 25.69
C GLU A 338 -11.00 -18.36 25.39
N ARG A 339 -10.97 -18.76 24.12
CA ARG A 339 -11.35 -20.12 23.68
C ARG A 339 -10.41 -21.19 24.25
N MET A 340 -9.11 -20.93 24.27
CA MET A 340 -8.13 -21.85 24.84
C MET A 340 -8.26 -21.97 26.37
N LEU A 341 -8.51 -20.86 27.07
CA LEU A 341 -8.76 -20.86 28.51
C LEU A 341 -10.07 -21.59 28.88
N ALA A 342 -11.08 -21.50 28.01
CA ALA A 342 -12.32 -22.26 28.15
C ALA A 342 -12.17 -23.76 27.80
N GLY A 343 -11.00 -24.19 27.33
CA GLY A 343 -10.74 -25.58 26.95
C GLY A 343 -11.48 -26.02 25.70
N ASP A 344 -11.77 -25.12 24.76
CA ASP A 344 -12.45 -25.45 23.51
C ASP A 344 -11.64 -26.49 22.70
N PRO A 345 -12.16 -27.72 22.49
CA PRO A 345 -11.43 -28.79 21.82
C PRO A 345 -10.96 -28.42 20.40
N ALA A 346 -11.64 -27.48 19.74
CA ALA A 346 -11.26 -27.05 18.41
C ALA A 346 -9.93 -26.28 18.39
N PHE A 347 -9.54 -25.67 19.53
CA PHE A 347 -8.35 -24.83 19.70
C PHE A 347 -7.20 -25.52 20.45
N CYS A 348 -7.49 -26.52 21.29
CA CYS A 348 -6.49 -27.14 22.17
C CYS A 348 -5.33 -27.84 21.45
N GLU A 349 -5.51 -28.27 20.19
CA GLU A 349 -4.48 -28.95 19.38
C GLU A 349 -3.88 -28.04 18.30
N LEU A 350 -3.99 -26.72 18.46
CA LEU A 350 -3.53 -25.74 17.46
C LEU A 350 -2.39 -24.86 17.96
N ILE A 351 -1.55 -24.43 17.02
CA ILE A 351 -0.57 -23.36 17.21
C ILE A 351 -1.04 -22.14 16.43
N PHE A 352 -1.23 -21.00 17.09
CA PHE A 352 -1.49 -19.73 16.46
C PHE A 352 -0.22 -18.88 16.43
N LEU A 353 0.22 -18.52 15.22
CA LEU A 353 1.38 -17.67 14.96
C LEU A 353 0.93 -16.27 14.58
N PHE A 354 0.88 -15.35 15.55
CA PHE A 354 0.56 -13.95 15.32
C PHE A 354 1.78 -13.23 14.74
N CYS A 355 1.71 -12.95 13.45
CA CYS A 355 2.83 -12.44 12.67
C CYS A 355 3.05 -10.95 12.96
N GLY A 356 4.24 -10.60 13.44
CA GLY A 356 4.64 -9.24 13.76
C GLY A 356 6.11 -9.18 14.15
N ALA A 357 6.61 -7.97 14.41
CA ALA A 357 8.00 -7.76 14.79
C ALA A 357 8.33 -8.58 16.05
N GLY A 358 9.38 -9.41 15.97
CA GLY A 358 9.84 -10.24 17.08
C GLY A 358 8.95 -11.43 17.46
N ALA A 359 7.93 -11.77 16.66
CA ALA A 359 7.03 -12.90 16.95
C ALA A 359 7.78 -14.24 17.14
N VAL A 360 8.87 -14.43 16.39
CA VAL A 360 9.75 -15.63 16.42
C VAL A 360 11.22 -15.22 16.40
N GLY A 361 11.58 -14.22 17.21
CA GLY A 361 12.93 -13.67 17.27
C GLY A 361 13.35 -12.99 15.97
N ASN A 362 14.47 -13.44 15.38
CA ASN A 362 15.02 -12.92 14.13
C ASN A 362 14.54 -13.68 12.87
N LEU A 363 13.64 -14.65 13.03
CA LEU A 363 13.06 -15.40 11.91
C LEU A 363 11.83 -14.66 11.35
N ASN A 364 11.47 -14.97 10.10
CA ASN A 364 10.25 -14.46 9.49
C ASN A 364 9.08 -15.41 9.78
N ALA A 365 8.15 -15.00 10.65
CA ALA A 365 6.99 -15.77 11.05
C ALA A 365 6.16 -16.29 9.87
N MET A 366 5.85 -15.43 8.90
CA MET A 366 5.07 -15.79 7.71
C MET A 366 5.77 -16.88 6.88
N HIS A 367 7.09 -16.77 6.72
CA HIS A 367 7.85 -17.77 5.97
C HIS A 367 7.87 -19.13 6.67
N LEU A 368 7.95 -19.16 8.01
CA LEU A 368 7.83 -20.40 8.78
C LEU A 368 6.44 -21.02 8.57
N ALA A 369 5.38 -20.22 8.61
CA ALA A 369 4.02 -20.67 8.36
C ALA A 369 3.86 -21.28 6.96
N TYR A 370 4.40 -20.63 5.92
CA TYR A 370 4.37 -21.16 4.56
C TYR A 370 5.11 -22.51 4.43
N LEU A 371 6.27 -22.67 5.08
CA LEU A 371 7.00 -23.95 5.10
C LEU A 371 6.25 -25.07 5.83
N ALA A 372 5.34 -24.73 6.74
CA ALA A 372 4.49 -25.69 7.45
C ALA A 372 3.21 -26.06 6.70
N ASP A 373 2.95 -25.46 5.53
CA ASP A 373 1.65 -25.51 4.83
C ASP A 373 0.50 -25.06 5.77
N ALA A 374 0.77 -24.02 6.57
CA ALA A 374 -0.13 -23.54 7.62
C ALA A 374 -1.38 -22.85 7.05
N ASP A 375 -2.50 -23.02 7.75
CA ASP A 375 -3.71 -22.23 7.52
C ASP A 375 -3.45 -20.75 7.84
N GLY A 376 -4.17 -19.86 7.18
CA GLY A 376 -3.99 -18.42 7.31
C GLY A 376 -5.25 -17.68 7.74
N ILE A 377 -5.07 -16.65 8.55
CA ILE A 377 -6.06 -15.59 8.77
C ILE A 377 -5.42 -14.28 8.32
N THR A 378 -5.95 -13.69 7.25
CA THR A 378 -5.35 -12.48 6.67
C THR A 378 -6.40 -11.46 6.28
N THR A 379 -5.99 -10.20 6.35
CA THR A 379 -6.74 -9.11 5.73
C THR A 379 -6.60 -9.13 4.20
N ALA A 380 -7.68 -8.84 3.47
CA ALA A 380 -7.74 -8.92 2.00
C ALA A 380 -6.75 -8.00 1.25
N GLY A 381 -6.20 -6.97 1.90
CA GLY A 381 -5.22 -6.03 1.32
C GLY A 381 -3.78 -6.24 1.69
N ALA A 382 -3.49 -7.28 2.46
CA ALA A 382 -2.12 -7.65 2.73
C ALA A 382 -1.52 -8.36 1.49
N GLY A 383 -0.24 -8.07 1.19
CA GLY A 383 0.49 -8.77 0.12
C GLY A 383 0.45 -10.30 0.24
N THR A 384 0.22 -10.80 1.46
CA THR A 384 0.02 -12.21 1.82
C THR A 384 -1.10 -12.92 1.04
N VAL A 385 -2.10 -12.20 0.53
CA VAL A 385 -3.18 -12.77 -0.29
C VAL A 385 -2.64 -13.23 -1.65
N GLY A 386 -1.75 -12.43 -2.26
CA GLY A 386 -1.06 -12.80 -3.49
C GLY A 386 -0.08 -13.97 -3.29
N GLU A 387 0.61 -13.99 -2.15
CA GLU A 387 1.53 -15.08 -1.78
C GLU A 387 0.78 -16.40 -1.56
N TYR A 388 -0.33 -16.35 -0.83
CA TYR A 388 -1.22 -17.50 -0.65
C TYR A 388 -1.77 -18.00 -2.00
N ALA A 389 -2.25 -17.09 -2.84
CA ALA A 389 -2.74 -17.44 -4.18
C ALA A 389 -1.66 -18.13 -5.02
N TYR A 390 -0.42 -17.62 -4.98
CA TYR A 390 0.72 -18.23 -5.67
C TYR A 390 1.00 -19.64 -5.14
N LEU A 391 1.12 -19.79 -3.82
CA LEU A 391 1.39 -21.08 -3.18
C LEU A 391 0.30 -22.11 -3.48
N ARG A 392 -0.97 -21.72 -3.48
CA ARG A 392 -2.08 -22.62 -3.82
C ARG A 392 -2.05 -23.02 -5.30
N LYS A 393 -1.78 -22.08 -6.20
CA LYS A 393 -1.76 -22.31 -7.65
C LYS A 393 -0.52 -23.06 -8.14
N LYS A 394 0.62 -22.93 -7.44
CA LYS A 394 1.94 -23.35 -7.95
C LYS A 394 2.74 -24.27 -7.02
N ALA A 395 2.53 -24.19 -5.70
CA ALA A 395 3.34 -24.89 -4.70
C ALA A 395 2.64 -26.12 -4.10
N GLY A 396 1.43 -26.45 -4.59
CA GLY A 396 0.64 -27.58 -4.10
C GLY A 396 0.19 -27.44 -2.65
N CYS A 397 0.17 -26.22 -2.08
CA CYS A 397 -0.22 -25.98 -0.68
C CYS A 397 -1.67 -26.36 -0.42
N SER A 398 -1.94 -27.07 0.67
CA SER A 398 -3.29 -27.53 1.08
C SER A 398 -3.96 -26.62 2.09
N SER A 399 -3.28 -25.57 2.53
CA SER A 399 -3.79 -24.60 3.50
C SER A 399 -5.09 -23.93 3.08
N ARG A 400 -5.86 -23.53 4.10
CA ARG A 400 -7.05 -22.70 3.99
C ARG A 400 -6.75 -21.27 4.39
N LEU A 401 -7.57 -20.34 3.92
CA LEU A 401 -7.46 -18.92 4.23
C LEU A 401 -8.78 -18.37 4.75
N LEU A 402 -8.81 -17.86 5.98
CA LEU A 402 -9.84 -16.93 6.42
C LEU A 402 -9.47 -15.54 5.92
N ILE A 403 -10.23 -15.04 4.95
CA ILE A 403 -10.05 -13.69 4.43
C ILE A 403 -10.97 -12.72 5.16
N LEU A 404 -10.34 -11.70 5.75
CA LEU A 404 -11.01 -10.63 6.44
C LEU A 404 -11.04 -9.40 5.52
N PRO A 405 -12.20 -9.01 4.97
CA PRO A 405 -12.29 -7.74 4.28
C PRO A 405 -11.96 -6.59 5.24
N ILE A 406 -11.35 -5.55 4.69
CA ILE A 406 -11.28 -4.26 5.37
C ILE A 406 -12.65 -3.61 5.12
N GLU A 407 -13.53 -3.69 6.11
CA GLU A 407 -14.87 -3.12 6.03
C GLU A 407 -14.79 -1.63 5.71
N GLY A 408 -15.68 -1.18 4.82
CA GLY A 408 -15.74 0.20 4.34
C GLY A 408 -14.65 0.56 3.34
N HIS A 409 -13.80 -0.40 2.95
CA HIS A 409 -12.75 -0.21 1.97
C HIS A 409 -13.06 -0.93 0.67
N ASN A 410 -13.65 -0.20 -0.25
CA ASN A 410 -14.21 -0.75 -1.49
C ASN A 410 -13.19 -1.60 -2.31
N GLU A 411 -11.92 -1.21 -2.39
CA GLU A 411 -10.87 -2.01 -3.06
C GLU A 411 -10.63 -3.35 -2.36
N GLN A 412 -10.56 -3.35 -1.02
CA GLN A 412 -10.20 -4.55 -0.25
C GLN A 412 -11.36 -5.50 -0.08
N GLU A 413 -12.57 -4.96 -0.03
CA GLU A 413 -13.78 -5.77 -0.17
C GLU A 413 -13.82 -6.42 -1.55
N LYS A 414 -13.44 -5.70 -2.61
CA LYS A 414 -13.32 -6.28 -3.94
C LYS A 414 -12.21 -7.33 -4.03
N ASN A 415 -11.09 -7.15 -3.32
CA ASN A 415 -10.07 -8.20 -3.18
C ASN A 415 -10.63 -9.47 -2.58
N ALA A 416 -11.39 -9.33 -1.49
CA ALA A 416 -12.06 -10.46 -0.87
C ALA A 416 -13.04 -11.14 -1.83
N ASP A 417 -13.79 -10.38 -2.63
CA ASP A 417 -14.68 -10.93 -3.66
C ASP A 417 -13.91 -11.72 -4.72
N VAL A 418 -12.85 -11.13 -5.30
CA VAL A 418 -12.10 -11.72 -6.41
C VAL A 418 -11.48 -13.05 -6.00
N ILE A 419 -10.81 -13.11 -4.85
CA ILE A 419 -10.20 -14.37 -4.40
C ILE A 419 -11.26 -15.42 -3.99
N SER A 420 -12.41 -14.99 -3.47
CA SER A 420 -13.52 -15.89 -3.14
C SER A 420 -14.21 -16.47 -4.38
N GLN A 421 -13.96 -15.89 -5.56
CA GLN A 421 -14.52 -16.34 -6.84
C GLN A 421 -13.50 -17.07 -7.72
N ASP A 422 -12.21 -17.07 -7.38
CA ASP A 422 -11.14 -17.73 -8.14
C ASP A 422 -11.37 -19.25 -8.23
N ASN A 423 -11.34 -19.80 -9.44
CA ASN A 423 -11.71 -21.20 -9.69
C ASN A 423 -10.80 -22.22 -9.01
N VAL A 424 -9.54 -21.88 -8.72
CA VAL A 424 -8.57 -22.76 -8.07
C VAL A 424 -8.60 -22.59 -6.55
N ILE A 425 -8.84 -21.36 -6.09
CA ILE A 425 -8.64 -20.97 -4.69
C ILE A 425 -9.93 -20.98 -3.87
N LYS A 426 -11.10 -20.69 -4.47
CA LYS A 426 -12.37 -20.45 -3.75
C LYS A 426 -12.76 -21.53 -2.74
N ALA A 427 -12.46 -22.81 -3.01
CA ALA A 427 -12.80 -23.92 -2.13
C ALA A 427 -12.03 -23.91 -0.80
N PHE A 428 -10.95 -23.14 -0.71
CA PHE A 428 -10.05 -23.05 0.44
C PHE A 428 -10.20 -21.70 1.18
N VAL A 429 -10.99 -20.79 0.63
CA VAL A 429 -11.22 -19.46 1.19
C VAL A 429 -12.50 -19.48 2.02
N VAL A 430 -12.36 -19.04 3.26
CA VAL A 430 -13.47 -18.76 4.15
C VAL A 430 -13.58 -17.24 4.25
N ARG A 431 -14.78 -16.72 3.98
CA ARG A 431 -15.08 -15.29 4.13
C ARG A 431 -16.00 -15.09 5.33
N THR A 432 -15.78 -14.00 6.07
CA THR A 432 -16.75 -13.49 7.06
C THR A 432 -18.04 -13.09 6.36
N LEU A 433 -19.18 -13.60 6.83
CA LEU A 433 -20.49 -13.21 6.30
C LEU A 433 -20.87 -11.82 6.82
N GLN A 434 -21.68 -11.07 6.06
CA GLN A 434 -21.99 -9.66 6.34
C GLN A 434 -22.59 -9.40 7.74
N SER A 435 -23.28 -10.38 8.32
CA SER A 435 -23.90 -10.31 9.65
C SER A 435 -23.20 -11.15 10.73
N GLU A 436 -22.08 -11.79 10.39
CA GLU A 436 -21.38 -12.71 11.28
C GLU A 436 -20.34 -11.96 12.10
N GLN A 437 -20.30 -12.19 13.41
CA GLN A 437 -19.24 -11.64 14.24
C GLN A 437 -17.91 -12.30 13.91
N LEU A 438 -16.81 -11.56 14.08
CA LEU A 438 -15.47 -12.09 13.81
C LEU A 438 -15.17 -13.37 14.63
N SER A 439 -15.67 -13.46 15.86
CA SER A 439 -15.57 -14.64 16.71
C SER A 439 -16.22 -15.88 16.10
N ASP A 440 -17.39 -15.70 15.46
CA ASP A 440 -18.13 -16.79 14.83
C ASP A 440 -17.43 -17.25 13.56
N SER A 441 -16.92 -16.30 12.77
CA SER A 441 -16.08 -16.57 11.60
C SER A 441 -14.84 -17.38 11.98
N LEU A 442 -14.17 -17.00 13.07
CA LEU A 442 -13.00 -17.68 13.60
C LEU A 442 -13.34 -19.11 14.04
N GLN A 443 -14.42 -19.28 14.81
CA GLN A 443 -14.87 -20.60 15.25
C GLN A 443 -15.15 -21.51 14.06
N ARG A 444 -15.89 -21.01 13.06
CA ARG A 444 -16.23 -21.76 11.84
C ARG A 444 -14.99 -22.12 11.04
N PHE A 445 -14.04 -21.19 10.92
CA PHE A 445 -12.78 -21.43 10.24
C PHE A 445 -11.98 -22.56 10.91
N VAL A 446 -11.78 -22.45 12.23
CA VAL A 446 -11.00 -23.37 13.06
C VAL A 446 -11.67 -24.75 13.13
N SER A 447 -12.99 -24.79 13.30
CA SER A 447 -13.76 -26.04 13.44
C SER A 447 -13.92 -26.79 12.12
N GLY A 448 -13.93 -26.07 10.99
CA GLY A 448 -14.05 -26.67 9.65
C GLY A 448 -12.77 -27.29 9.12
N ALA A 449 -11.65 -27.27 9.86
CA ALA A 449 -10.38 -27.80 9.38
C ALA A 449 -10.53 -29.29 9.03
N SER A 450 -10.17 -29.68 7.81
CA SER A 450 -10.29 -31.07 7.36
C SER A 450 -9.54 -31.98 8.33
N ARG A 451 -10.24 -33.00 8.85
CA ARG A 451 -9.66 -34.04 9.71
C ARG A 451 -8.83 -35.08 8.92
N SER A 452 -8.60 -34.87 7.63
CA SER A 452 -7.96 -35.86 6.78
C SER A 452 -6.46 -35.91 7.01
N ARG A 453 -5.95 -37.10 7.36
CA ARG A 453 -4.54 -37.45 7.11
C ARG A 453 -4.26 -37.21 5.63
N GLU A 454 -3.49 -36.18 5.32
CA GLU A 454 -3.09 -35.88 3.95
C GLU A 454 -2.38 -37.09 3.35
N ALA A 455 -2.64 -37.37 2.07
CA ALA A 455 -1.82 -38.34 1.34
C ALA A 455 -0.35 -37.93 1.47
N PRO A 456 0.61 -38.89 1.55
CA PRO A 456 2.02 -38.56 1.70
C PRO A 456 2.49 -37.73 0.51
N GLN A 457 2.59 -36.41 0.75
CA GLN A 457 3.14 -35.43 -0.19
C GLN A 457 4.50 -34.97 0.32
N THR A 458 5.44 -34.77 -0.60
CA THR A 458 6.73 -34.16 -0.31
C THR A 458 6.71 -32.67 -0.56
N MET A 459 7.73 -31.97 -0.09
CA MET A 459 7.95 -30.54 -0.35
C MET A 459 8.43 -30.27 -1.79
N ASN A 460 8.41 -31.26 -2.69
CA ASN A 460 8.99 -31.11 -4.04
C ASN A 460 8.34 -29.99 -4.85
N GLU A 461 7.00 -29.97 -4.95
CA GLU A 461 6.28 -28.91 -5.64
C GLU A 461 6.51 -27.56 -4.96
N PHE A 462 6.50 -27.54 -3.62
CA PHE A 462 6.72 -26.32 -2.85
C PHE A 462 8.10 -25.71 -3.11
N ILE A 463 9.17 -26.49 -2.93
CA ILE A 463 10.55 -26.05 -3.15
C ILE A 463 10.76 -25.64 -4.60
N THR A 464 10.20 -26.38 -5.56
CA THR A 464 10.24 -26.01 -6.99
C THR A 464 9.57 -24.65 -7.23
N ALA A 465 8.39 -24.42 -6.65
CA ALA A 465 7.65 -23.19 -6.82
C ALA A 465 8.35 -21.98 -6.19
N ILE A 466 8.90 -22.10 -4.99
CA ILE A 466 9.61 -20.99 -4.32
C ILE A 466 11.01 -20.75 -4.89
N SER A 467 11.60 -21.75 -5.56
CA SER A 467 12.89 -21.62 -6.25
C SER A 467 12.73 -21.08 -7.68
N ASN A 468 11.50 -20.84 -8.14
CA ASN A 468 11.24 -20.37 -9.49
C ASN A 468 11.87 -18.99 -9.70
N PRO A 469 12.81 -18.82 -10.64
CA PRO A 469 13.49 -17.54 -10.87
C PRO A 469 12.56 -16.45 -11.43
N ASN A 470 11.40 -16.83 -11.99
CA ASN A 470 10.38 -15.92 -12.50
C ASN A 470 9.61 -15.26 -11.34
N THR A 471 10.24 -14.25 -10.74
CA THR A 471 9.67 -13.44 -9.67
C THR A 471 9.10 -12.14 -10.19
N TYR A 472 8.25 -11.47 -9.39
CA TYR A 472 7.84 -10.09 -9.71
C TYR A 472 9.04 -9.12 -9.72
N VAL A 473 10.09 -9.39 -8.95
CA VAL A 473 11.33 -8.58 -8.98
C VAL A 473 12.05 -8.77 -10.33
N GLN A 474 12.17 -10.02 -10.79
CA GLN A 474 12.77 -10.34 -12.08
C GLN A 474 11.96 -9.77 -13.24
N GLN A 475 10.62 -9.95 -13.23
CA GLN A 475 9.71 -9.38 -14.21
C GLN A 475 9.84 -7.85 -14.27
N ALA A 476 9.82 -7.17 -13.12
CA ALA A 476 9.95 -5.74 -13.05
C ALA A 476 11.32 -5.24 -13.54
N TYR A 477 12.39 -5.94 -13.18
CA TYR A 477 13.73 -5.68 -13.71
C TYR A 477 13.75 -5.82 -15.24
N ASP A 478 13.20 -6.89 -15.79
CA ASP A 478 13.21 -7.15 -17.23
C ASP A 478 12.37 -6.12 -18.01
N LEU A 479 11.23 -5.72 -17.44
CA LEU A 479 10.39 -4.66 -17.99
C LEU A 479 11.12 -3.32 -18.04
N LEU A 480 11.92 -2.99 -17.02
CA LEU A 480 12.56 -1.67 -16.92
C LEU A 480 13.93 -1.60 -17.60
N PHE A 481 14.74 -2.66 -17.52
CA PHE A 481 16.15 -2.64 -17.93
C PHE A 481 16.51 -3.51 -19.13
N SER A 482 15.69 -4.53 -19.45
CA SER A 482 16.01 -5.52 -20.48
C SER A 482 15.17 -5.38 -21.76
N ASP A 483 14.28 -4.38 -21.82
CA ASP A 483 13.30 -4.20 -22.92
C ASP A 483 12.57 -5.52 -23.28
N ALA A 484 12.28 -6.34 -22.27
CA ALA A 484 11.52 -7.57 -22.45
C ALA A 484 10.14 -7.25 -23.06
N SER A 485 9.61 -8.18 -23.86
CA SER A 485 8.29 -8.07 -24.45
C SER A 485 7.28 -7.71 -23.36
N THR A 486 6.74 -6.51 -23.43
CA THR A 486 5.74 -6.03 -22.49
C THR A 486 4.52 -6.92 -22.59
N VAL A 487 3.99 -7.35 -21.44
CA VAL A 487 2.57 -7.70 -21.35
C VAL A 487 1.80 -6.57 -22.02
N ASN A 488 0.81 -6.86 -22.86
CA ASN A 488 0.09 -5.78 -23.54
C ASN A 488 -0.77 -5.01 -22.52
N PHE A 489 -0.28 -3.86 -22.08
CA PHE A 489 -0.97 -2.98 -21.13
C PHE A 489 -1.89 -1.96 -21.81
N SER A 490 -2.11 -2.02 -23.13
CA SER A 490 -2.84 -0.99 -23.88
C SER A 490 -4.23 -0.73 -23.30
N ASN A 491 -4.94 -1.79 -22.93
CA ASN A 491 -6.30 -1.69 -22.39
C ASN A 491 -6.31 -1.01 -21.01
N ILE A 492 -5.36 -1.38 -20.14
CA ILE A 492 -5.20 -0.77 -18.81
C ILE A 492 -4.89 0.72 -18.97
N GLN A 493 -3.87 1.04 -19.77
CA GLN A 493 -3.45 2.41 -20.02
C GLN A 493 -4.61 3.27 -20.58
N GLN A 494 -5.39 2.73 -21.53
CA GLN A 494 -6.57 3.42 -22.07
C GLN A 494 -7.61 3.71 -20.99
N VAL A 495 -7.91 2.74 -20.12
CA VAL A 495 -8.86 2.92 -19.02
C VAL A 495 -8.38 3.99 -18.04
N GLU A 496 -7.11 3.94 -17.62
CA GLU A 496 -6.53 4.94 -16.73
C GLU A 496 -6.55 6.34 -17.34
N GLN A 497 -6.26 6.47 -18.64
CA GLN A 497 -6.32 7.74 -19.37
C GLN A 497 -7.75 8.26 -19.44
N LEU A 498 -8.73 7.40 -19.76
CA LEU A 498 -10.14 7.75 -19.78
C LEU A 498 -10.58 8.27 -18.40
N MET A 499 -10.25 7.57 -17.33
CA MET A 499 -10.54 7.99 -15.96
C MET A 499 -9.87 9.33 -15.62
N ASN A 500 -8.59 9.49 -15.97
CA ASN A 500 -7.83 10.72 -15.72
C ASN A 500 -8.39 11.93 -16.48
N GLN A 501 -8.92 11.71 -17.68
CA GLN A 501 -9.47 12.74 -18.55
C GLN A 501 -10.96 13.01 -18.31
N ASN A 502 -11.65 12.10 -17.61
CA ASN A 502 -13.07 12.18 -17.36
C ASN A 502 -13.44 13.48 -16.59
N PRO A 503 -14.30 14.35 -17.16
CA PRO A 503 -14.71 15.60 -16.52
C PRO A 503 -15.49 15.39 -15.22
N LEU A 504 -16.32 14.34 -15.14
CA LEU A 504 -17.11 14.01 -13.95
C LEU A 504 -16.21 13.63 -12.79
N LEU A 505 -15.25 12.72 -12.98
CA LEU A 505 -14.29 12.34 -11.92
C LEU A 505 -13.46 13.54 -11.43
N ARG A 506 -13.04 14.42 -12.35
CA ARG A 506 -12.34 15.67 -12.01
C ARG A 506 -13.20 16.62 -11.19
N ALA A 507 -14.46 16.78 -11.57
CA ALA A 507 -15.43 17.60 -10.87
C ALA A 507 -15.75 17.03 -9.48
N THR A 508 -15.96 15.71 -9.36
CA THR A 508 -16.17 15.04 -8.08
C THR A 508 -15.01 15.27 -7.12
N ARG A 509 -13.75 15.23 -7.59
CA ARG A 509 -12.60 15.59 -6.73
C ARG A 509 -12.63 17.04 -6.23
N LYS A 510 -13.11 17.98 -7.05
CA LYS A 510 -13.27 19.39 -6.62
C LYS A 510 -14.43 19.53 -5.66
N TYR A 511 -15.53 18.83 -5.91
CA TYR A 511 -16.67 18.74 -4.99
C TYR A 511 -16.25 18.21 -3.62
N LEU A 512 -15.47 17.12 -3.55
CA LEU A 512 -14.94 16.61 -2.29
C LEU A 512 -14.08 17.65 -1.56
N LYS A 513 -13.24 18.43 -2.28
CA LYS A 513 -12.47 19.53 -1.68
C LYS A 513 -13.38 20.62 -1.13
N LEU A 514 -14.41 21.00 -1.89
CA LEU A 514 -15.42 21.97 -1.47
C LEU A 514 -16.10 21.53 -0.17
N VAL A 515 -16.56 20.28 -0.10
CA VAL A 515 -17.21 19.74 1.10
C VAL A 515 -16.24 19.65 2.27
N PHE A 516 -15.18 18.86 2.15
CA PHE A 516 -14.30 18.52 3.28
C PHE A 516 -13.56 19.73 3.86
N GLN A 517 -13.14 20.70 3.03
CA GLN A 517 -12.52 21.93 3.52
C GLN A 517 -13.54 22.87 4.17
N SER A 518 -14.82 22.75 3.82
CA SER A 518 -15.90 23.57 4.41
C SER A 518 -16.50 22.94 5.67
N LEU A 519 -16.23 21.67 5.98
CA LEU A 519 -16.70 21.01 7.20
C LEU A 519 -16.13 21.63 8.50
N SER A 520 -15.05 22.43 8.41
CA SER A 520 -14.53 23.20 9.55
C SER A 520 -15.31 24.49 9.83
N ALA A 521 -16.34 24.82 9.05
CA ALA A 521 -17.16 26.02 9.28
C ALA A 521 -17.97 25.87 10.57
N THR A 522 -17.71 26.73 11.56
CA THR A 522 -18.39 26.70 12.87
C THR A 522 -19.56 27.68 12.98
N ASN A 523 -19.52 28.81 12.27
CA ASN A 523 -20.52 29.88 12.35
C ASN A 523 -20.91 30.43 10.97
N GLY A 524 -22.20 30.73 10.76
CA GLY A 524 -22.75 31.21 9.49
C GLY A 524 -22.33 32.62 9.01
N LYS A 525 -21.43 33.32 9.73
CA LYS A 525 -21.00 34.70 9.43
C LYS A 525 -19.57 34.85 8.93
N ASN A 526 -18.71 33.84 9.11
CA ASN A 526 -17.30 33.93 8.73
C ASN A 526 -17.10 33.55 7.27
N SER A 527 -16.19 34.24 6.58
CA SER A 527 -15.77 33.87 5.23
C SER A 527 -15.12 32.49 5.20
N LEU A 528 -15.36 31.73 4.13
CA LEU A 528 -14.84 30.39 3.94
C LEU A 528 -13.99 30.35 2.68
N SER A 529 -12.78 29.80 2.79
CA SER A 529 -11.85 29.69 1.68
C SER A 529 -11.65 28.23 1.33
N VAL A 530 -11.86 27.89 0.06
CA VAL A 530 -11.64 26.55 -0.48
C VAL A 530 -10.55 26.59 -1.54
N SER A 531 -9.50 25.81 -1.34
CA SER A 531 -8.41 25.65 -2.30
C SER A 531 -8.62 24.40 -3.15
N PHE A 532 -8.96 24.59 -4.43
CA PHE A 532 -9.11 23.47 -5.37
C PHE A 532 -7.77 22.96 -5.89
N GLN A 533 -6.77 23.82 -5.96
CA GLN A 533 -5.39 23.51 -6.34
C GLN A 533 -4.46 24.47 -5.61
N GLN A 534 -3.18 24.12 -5.50
CA GLN A 534 -2.21 24.95 -4.80
C GLN A 534 -2.13 26.34 -5.45
N GLY A 535 -2.30 27.39 -4.64
CA GLY A 535 -2.30 28.79 -5.10
C GLY A 535 -3.60 29.28 -5.74
N SER A 536 -4.66 28.46 -5.79
CA SER A 536 -5.97 28.85 -6.33
C SER A 536 -7.06 28.60 -5.30
N THR A 537 -7.53 29.68 -4.71
CA THR A 537 -8.53 29.69 -3.64
C THR A 537 -9.78 30.38 -4.12
N HIS A 538 -10.93 29.79 -3.84
CA HIS A 538 -12.23 30.43 -3.96
C HIS A 538 -12.72 30.82 -2.57
N THR A 539 -13.21 32.04 -2.40
CA THR A 539 -13.66 32.56 -1.12
C THR A 539 -15.15 32.83 -1.18
N PHE A 540 -15.90 32.16 -0.30
CA PHE A 540 -17.29 32.47 -0.01
C PHE A 540 -17.33 33.52 1.11
N ALA A 541 -18.22 34.50 1.00
CA ALA A 541 -18.47 35.49 2.02
C ALA A 541 -18.93 34.86 3.34
N ASN A 542 -19.68 33.75 3.27
CA ASN A 542 -20.16 32.99 4.42
C ASN A 542 -20.78 31.62 4.05
N VAL A 543 -21.19 30.85 5.06
CA VAL A 543 -21.88 29.56 4.90
C VAL A 543 -23.18 29.69 4.09
N LYS A 544 -23.91 30.82 4.16
CA LYS A 544 -25.16 31.00 3.39
C LYS A 544 -24.89 31.08 1.88
N GLU A 545 -23.77 31.63 1.47
CA GLU A 545 -23.36 31.64 0.06
C GLU A 545 -22.94 30.24 -0.42
N LEU A 546 -22.17 29.52 0.40
CA LEU A 546 -21.83 28.12 0.14
C LEU A 546 -23.09 27.25 0.00
N SER A 547 -24.03 27.37 0.94
CA SER A 547 -25.30 26.63 0.92
C SER A 547 -26.10 26.94 -0.34
N ARG A 548 -26.28 28.22 -0.71
CA ARG A 548 -26.93 28.61 -1.98
C ARG A 548 -26.26 27.99 -3.20
N THR A 549 -24.92 27.96 -3.21
CA THR A 549 -24.14 27.35 -4.29
C THR A 549 -24.39 25.85 -4.38
N LEU A 550 -24.44 25.13 -3.26
CA LEU A 550 -24.71 23.69 -3.21
C LEU A 550 -26.15 23.35 -3.62
N GLN A 551 -27.12 24.22 -3.31
CA GLN A 551 -28.54 24.03 -3.66
C GLN A 551 -28.82 24.28 -5.14
N ASN A 552 -28.06 25.14 -5.82
CA ASN A 552 -28.25 25.44 -7.23
C ASN A 552 -27.33 24.57 -8.13
N PRO A 553 -27.87 23.62 -8.92
CA PRO A 553 -27.05 22.75 -9.77
C PRO A 553 -26.18 23.49 -10.79
N ALA A 554 -26.62 24.64 -11.32
CA ALA A 554 -25.83 25.42 -12.26
C ALA A 554 -24.66 26.12 -11.58
N SER A 555 -24.89 26.72 -10.41
CA SER A 555 -23.82 27.32 -9.60
C SER A 555 -22.81 26.27 -9.11
N LEU A 556 -23.30 25.11 -8.67
CA LEU A 556 -22.45 23.98 -8.30
C LEU A 556 -21.65 23.47 -9.50
N ALA A 557 -22.27 23.29 -10.66
CA ALA A 557 -21.58 22.88 -11.88
C ALA A 557 -20.46 23.86 -12.24
N GLN A 558 -20.73 25.18 -12.20
CA GLN A 558 -19.73 26.21 -12.47
C GLN A 558 -18.53 26.12 -11.52
N ILE A 559 -18.78 26.00 -10.20
CA ILE A 559 -17.70 26.03 -9.21
C ILE A 559 -16.80 24.80 -9.28
N ILE A 560 -17.36 23.63 -9.57
CA ILE A 560 -16.59 22.38 -9.73
C ILE A 560 -16.11 22.15 -11.18
N GLY A 561 -16.49 23.02 -12.12
CA GLY A 561 -16.04 23.03 -13.50
C GLY A 561 -16.70 21.98 -14.40
N LEU A 562 -17.99 21.69 -14.18
CA LEU A 562 -18.83 20.93 -15.11
C LEU A 562 -19.55 21.85 -16.08
N LYS A 563 -19.77 21.36 -17.31
CA LYS A 563 -20.55 22.07 -18.34
C LYS A 563 -22.06 21.85 -18.19
N SER A 564 -22.46 20.70 -17.66
CA SER A 564 -23.87 20.31 -17.50
C SER A 564 -24.31 20.41 -16.03
N PRO A 565 -25.35 21.20 -15.71
CA PRO A 565 -25.96 21.24 -14.39
C PRO A 565 -26.53 19.89 -13.94
N GLY A 566 -26.99 19.05 -14.86
CA GLY A 566 -27.58 17.74 -14.54
C GLY A 566 -26.58 16.81 -13.84
N GLN A 567 -25.34 16.77 -14.33
CA GLN A 567 -24.28 15.96 -13.73
C GLN A 567 -23.84 16.45 -12.34
N ALA A 568 -24.02 17.75 -12.05
CA ALA A 568 -23.74 18.28 -10.72
C ALA A 568 -24.77 17.83 -9.68
N ALA A 569 -25.98 17.44 -10.09
CA ALA A 569 -26.99 16.87 -9.20
C ALA A 569 -26.67 15.42 -8.78
N GLU A 570 -25.78 14.74 -9.50
CA GLU A 570 -25.36 13.36 -9.25
C GLU A 570 -24.11 13.26 -8.35
N MET A 571 -23.68 14.37 -7.74
CA MET A 571 -22.53 14.36 -6.83
C MET A 571 -22.77 13.44 -5.62
N PRO A 572 -21.74 12.70 -5.16
CA PRO A 572 -21.89 11.77 -4.04
C PRO A 572 -22.43 12.46 -2.78
N LEU A 573 -23.42 11.85 -2.13
CA LEU A 573 -24.03 12.34 -0.87
C LEU A 573 -24.50 13.81 -0.92
N LEU A 574 -24.88 14.31 -2.11
CA LEU A 574 -25.23 15.72 -2.27
C LEU A 574 -26.43 16.13 -1.42
N ARG A 575 -27.38 15.22 -1.18
CA ARG A 575 -28.55 15.49 -0.36
C ARG A 575 -28.16 15.72 1.10
N GLU A 576 -27.32 14.85 1.65
CA GLU A 576 -26.81 14.88 3.02
C GLU A 576 -25.96 16.15 3.23
N VAL A 577 -25.08 16.45 2.28
CA VAL A 577 -24.29 17.69 2.25
C VAL A 577 -25.17 18.93 2.22
N ARG A 578 -26.21 18.95 1.38
CA ARG A 578 -27.18 20.05 1.30
C ARG A 578 -27.91 20.26 2.62
N GLN A 579 -28.37 19.18 3.25
CA GLN A 579 -29.04 19.23 4.55
C GLN A 579 -28.11 19.81 5.63
N TYR A 580 -26.87 19.33 5.69
CA TYR A 580 -25.87 19.79 6.65
C TYR A 580 -25.59 21.31 6.52
N PHE A 581 -25.25 21.80 5.33
CA PHE A 581 -24.93 23.22 5.13
C PHE A 581 -26.16 24.14 5.15
N SER A 582 -27.36 23.64 4.85
CA SER A 582 -28.60 24.40 5.05
C SER A 582 -28.91 24.64 6.53
N GLY A 583 -28.75 23.64 7.40
CA GLY A 583 -28.91 23.82 8.84
C GLY A 583 -27.94 24.87 9.39
N LEU A 584 -26.65 24.74 9.06
CA LEU A 584 -25.64 25.74 9.44
C LEU A 584 -25.93 27.15 8.93
N ALA A 585 -26.46 27.27 7.69
CA ALA A 585 -26.82 28.56 7.11
C ALA A 585 -27.99 29.23 7.84
N ASN A 586 -28.89 28.45 8.45
CA ASN A 586 -30.02 28.91 9.23
C ASN A 586 -29.68 29.22 10.70
N GLY A 587 -28.45 28.95 11.11
CA GLY A 587 -27.99 29.17 12.49
C GLY A 587 -28.17 27.96 13.40
N ASP A 588 -28.55 26.81 12.85
CA ASP A 588 -28.61 25.57 13.62
C ASP A 588 -27.19 25.13 13.96
N SER A 589 -27.01 24.69 15.21
CA SER A 589 -25.79 23.96 15.57
C SER A 589 -25.89 22.55 14.98
N PRO A 590 -24.85 22.06 14.28
CA PRO A 590 -24.88 20.70 13.77
C PRO A 590 -24.99 19.73 14.95
N PRO A 591 -25.80 18.66 14.84
CA PRO A 591 -25.86 17.63 15.86
C PRO A 591 -24.45 17.15 16.23
N ALA A 592 -24.23 16.82 17.50
CA ALA A 592 -22.95 16.27 17.94
C ALA A 592 -22.58 15.06 17.05
N GLY A 593 -21.38 15.08 16.47
CA GLY A 593 -20.89 14.01 15.59
C GLY A 593 -21.36 14.08 14.13
N ALA A 594 -22.19 15.05 13.71
CA ALA A 594 -22.70 15.13 12.33
C ALA A 594 -21.58 15.24 11.27
N VAL A 595 -20.50 15.98 11.58
CA VAL A 595 -19.32 16.06 10.71
C VAL A 595 -18.62 14.71 10.57
N ALA A 596 -18.45 13.98 11.67
CA ALA A 596 -17.78 12.68 11.66
C ALA A 596 -18.60 11.68 10.85
N LYS A 597 -19.92 11.62 11.09
CA LYS A 597 -20.86 10.78 10.35
C LYS A 597 -20.81 11.04 8.84
N LEU A 598 -20.87 12.30 8.42
CA LEU A 598 -20.83 12.63 6.99
C LEU A 598 -19.50 12.21 6.34
N LYS A 599 -18.37 12.36 7.04
CA LYS A 599 -17.07 11.88 6.54
C LYS A 599 -17.02 10.36 6.41
N GLU A 600 -17.61 9.64 7.37
CA GLU A 600 -17.73 8.18 7.36
C GLU A 600 -18.58 7.70 6.18
N GLU A 601 -19.75 8.28 5.95
CA GLU A 601 -20.61 7.98 4.79
C GLU A 601 -19.87 8.20 3.46
N PHE A 602 -19.07 9.26 3.34
CA PHE A 602 -18.22 9.47 2.17
C PHE A 602 -17.16 8.38 2.01
N GLY A 603 -16.60 7.88 3.12
CA GLY A 603 -15.65 6.77 3.11
C GLY A 603 -16.28 5.50 2.56
N GLU A 604 -17.45 5.12 3.07
CA GLU A 604 -18.19 3.93 2.60
C GLU A 604 -18.55 4.00 1.12
N PHE A 605 -18.93 5.19 0.62
CA PHE A 605 -19.37 5.36 -0.76
C PHE A 605 -18.22 5.35 -1.79
N MET A 606 -17.02 5.80 -1.42
CA MET A 606 -15.94 6.13 -2.35
C MET A 606 -14.90 5.03 -2.46
N VAL A 607 -14.36 4.83 -3.67
CA VAL A 607 -13.21 3.93 -3.88
C VAL A 607 -11.92 4.73 -3.74
N THR A 608 -11.29 4.59 -2.58
CA THR A 608 -9.93 5.02 -2.29
C THR A 608 -8.99 3.97 -2.89
N GLY A 609 -8.26 4.34 -3.96
CA GLY A 609 -7.19 3.48 -4.46
C GLY A 609 -5.97 3.64 -3.56
N PHE A 610 -5.35 2.54 -3.16
CA PHE A 610 -4.09 2.55 -2.40
C PHE A 610 -2.85 2.40 -3.25
#